data_AF-A0AAV3KZL9-F1
#
_entry.id   AF-A0AAV3KZL9-F1
#
_cell.length_a   1.000
_cell.length_b   1.000
_cell.length_c   1.000
_cell.angle_alpha   90.00
_cell.angle_beta   90.00
_cell.angle_gamma   90.00
#
_symmetry.space_group_name_H-M   'P 1'
#
loop_
_entity.id
_entity.type
_entity.pdbx_description
1 polymer ?
#
loop_
_entity_poly.entity_id
_entity_poly.type
_entity_poly.pdbx_seq_one_letter_code
_entity_poly.pdbx_strand_id
1 'polypeptide(L)' 'MMRKQSIEGRNQFAMLTIDDLVPKDHLVRKIDAAIQFDFIYPIVESTY' A
#
# COMPACT_ATOMS: atom_id res chain seq x y z
N MET A 1 18.16 -28.30 11.61
CA MET A 1 17.43 -28.24 12.90
C MET A 1 16.52 -27.02 12.90
N MET A 2 15.19 -27.20 13.05
CA MET A 2 14.28 -26.07 13.28
C MET A 2 14.44 -25.59 14.73
N ARG A 3 14.93 -24.36 14.91
CA ARG A 3 14.93 -23.70 16.23
C ARG A 3 13.52 -23.21 16.54
N LYS A 4 13.06 -23.44 17.77
CA LYS A 4 11.81 -22.88 18.28
C LYS A 4 12.03 -21.38 18.47
N GLN A 5 11.65 -20.56 17.48
CA GLN A 5 11.65 -19.11 17.64
C GLN A 5 10.72 -18.75 18.80
N SER A 6 11.24 -18.01 19.79
CA SER A 6 10.42 -17.45 20.86
C SER A 6 9.34 -16.55 20.23
N ILE A 7 8.15 -16.54 20.84
CA ILE A 7 6.98 -15.79 20.34
C ILE A 7 7.30 -14.29 20.19
N GLU A 8 8.30 -13.80 20.92
CA GLU A 8 8.83 -12.44 20.87
C GLU A 8 9.25 -11.98 19.46
N GLY A 9 9.72 -12.88 18.60
CA GLY A 9 10.08 -12.54 17.21
C GLY A 9 8.89 -12.31 16.28
N ARG A 10 7.66 -12.63 16.71
CA ARG A 10 6.43 -12.55 15.88
C ARG A 10 5.69 -11.23 16.00
N ASN A 11 5.89 -10.49 17.09
CA ASN A 11 5.26 -9.17 17.30
C ASN A 11 6.22 -8.06 16.87
N GLN A 12 6.50 -8.00 15.58
CA GLN A 12 7.25 -6.90 14.98
C GLN A 12 6.28 -5.89 14.38
N PHE A 13 6.40 -4.63 14.80
CA PHE A 13 5.65 -3.54 14.19
C PHE A 13 6.40 -3.05 12.96
N ALA A 14 5.71 -2.99 11.83
CA ALA A 14 6.21 -2.35 10.62
C ALA A 14 5.34 -1.11 10.33
N MET A 15 5.99 0.03 10.15
CA MET A 15 5.33 1.22 9.62
C MET A 15 5.58 1.25 8.11
N LEU A 16 4.51 1.11 7.34
CA LEU A 16 4.52 1.10 5.89
C LEU A 16 3.49 2.10 5.39
N THR A 17 3.78 2.74 4.27
CA THR A 17 2.76 3.44 3.50
C THR A 17 1.95 2.44 2.69
N ILE A 18 0.77 2.85 2.21
CA ILE A 18 0.00 2.02 1.28
C ILE A 18 0.80 1.77 -0.02
N ASP A 19 1.59 2.75 -0.46
CA ASP A 19 2.42 2.64 -1.66
C ASP A 19 3.53 1.58 -1.52
N ASP A 20 4.06 1.38 -0.31
CA ASP A 20 5.08 0.35 -0.06
C ASP A 20 4.53 -1.07 -0.27
N LEU A 21 3.20 -1.26 -0.18
CA LEU A 21 2.54 -2.54 -0.42
C LEU A 21 2.33 -2.83 -1.91
N VAL A 22 2.48 -1.84 -2.79
CA VAL A 22 2.25 -1.98 -4.23
C VAL A 22 3.57 -2.35 -4.93
N PRO A 23 3.68 -3.50 -5.63
CA PRO A 23 4.89 -3.88 -6.35
C PRO A 23 5.34 -2.82 -7.37
N LYS A 24 6.66 -2.71 -7.63
CA LYS A 24 7.23 -1.67 -8.50
C LYS A 24 6.78 -1.79 -9.96
N ASP A 25 6.58 -3.01 -10.45
CA ASP A 25 6.16 -3.32 -11.82
C ASP A 25 4.64 -3.41 -11.98
N HIS A 26 3.88 -3.12 -10.91
CA HIS A 26 2.44 -3.25 -10.89
C HIS A 26 1.74 -2.25 -11.83
N LEU A 27 0.65 -2.68 -12.46
CA LEU A 27 -0.09 -1.88 -13.44
C LEU A 27 -0.61 -0.56 -12.86
N VAL A 28 -1.08 -0.57 -11.61
CA VAL A 28 -1.54 0.65 -10.90
C VAL A 28 -0.50 1.77 -10.94
N ARG A 29 0.79 1.48 -10.75
CA ARG A 29 1.85 2.50 -10.80
C ARG A 29 2.01 3.09 -12.20
N LYS A 30 1.81 2.28 -13.25
CA LYS A 30 1.87 2.75 -14.64
C LYS A 30 0.68 3.63 -14.97
N ILE A 31 -0.50 3.31 -14.45
CA ILE A 31 -1.73 4.08 -14.63
C ILE A 31 -1.63 5.42 -13.88
N ASP A 32 -1.19 5.39 -12.62
CA ASP A 32 -0.99 6.58 -11.78
C ASP A 32 0.00 7.57 -12.41
N ALA A 33 1.09 7.08 -12.99
CA ALA A 33 2.03 7.92 -13.74
C ALA A 33 1.48 8.48 -15.05
N ALA A 34 0.42 7.89 -15.61
CA ALA A 34 -0.15 8.26 -16.90
C ALA A 34 -1.39 9.14 -16.80
N ILE A 35 -2.06 9.19 -15.65
CA ILE A 35 -3.36 9.86 -15.48
C ILE A 35 -3.35 10.69 -14.19
N GLN A 36 -3.67 11.98 -14.31
CA GLN A 36 -3.93 12.83 -13.16
C GLN A 36 -5.36 12.59 -12.65
N PHE A 37 -5.49 12.00 -11.46
CA PHE A 37 -6.78 11.58 -10.89
C PHE A 37 -7.54 12.69 -10.14
N ASP A 38 -7.04 13.93 -10.12
CA ASP A 38 -7.64 15.05 -9.39
C ASP A 38 -9.11 15.31 -9.76
N PHE A 39 -9.51 14.95 -10.99
CA PHE A 39 -10.89 15.09 -11.47
C PHE A 39 -11.91 14.24 -10.69
N ILE A 40 -11.48 13.22 -9.94
CA ILE A 40 -12.38 12.36 -9.18
C ILE A 40 -12.93 13.10 -7.96
N TYR A 41 -12.15 13.96 -7.30
CA TYR A 41 -12.56 14.61 -6.05
C TYR A 41 -13.84 15.43 -6.19
N PRO A 42 -14.03 16.27 -7.24
CA PRO A 42 -15.30 16.96 -7.46
C PRO A 42 -16.48 16.00 -7.76
N ILE A 43 -16.23 14.84 -8.38
CA ILE A 43 -17.28 13.88 -8.75
C ILE A 43 -17.88 13.20 -7.52
N VAL A 44 -17.05 12.90 -6.52
CA VAL A 44 -17.46 12.18 -5.31
C VAL A 44 -17.69 13.11 -4.12
N GLU A 45 -17.83 14.41 -4.36
CA GLU A 45 -17.94 15.42 -3.32
C GLU A 45 -19.05 15.13 -2.31
N SER A 46 -20.16 14.56 -2.75
CA SER A 46 -21.30 14.24 -1.87
C SER A 46 -21.09 13.04 -0.94
N THR A 47 -19.93 12.37 -1.00
CA THR A 47 -19.69 11.08 -0.32
C THR A 47 -18.89 11.17 0.98
N TYR A 48 -18.37 12.35 1.31
CA TYR A 48 -17.60 12.61 2.53
C TYR A 48 -18.33 13.55 3.50
#